data_AF-A0A1F2R9W2-F1
#
_entry.id   AF-A0A1F2R9W2-F1
#
_cell.length_a   1.000
_cell.length_b   1.000
_cell.length_c   1.000
_cell.angle_alpha   90.00
_cell.angle_beta   90.00
_cell.angle_gamma   90.00
#
_symmetry.space_group_name_H-M   'P 1'
#
loop_
_entity.id
_entity.type
_entity.pdbx_description
1 polymer ?
#
loop_
_entity_poly.entity_id
_entity_poly.type
_entity_poly.pdbx_seq_one_letter_code
_entity_poly.pdbx_strand_id
1 'polypeptide(L)' 'MAPALSVVLVLVLYVLHQDFWFWRDVRPLVFGFLPIGLFYQAAYTLATSVVLWLLVRWHWPSHLEDRAHQ' A
#
# COMPACT_ATOMS: atom_id res chain seq x y z
N MET A 1 11.19 12.24 -2.78
CA MET A 1 11.15 11.68 -1.41
C MET A 1 12.55 11.37 -0.94
N ALA A 2 12.85 11.56 0.34
CA ALA A 2 14.05 10.96 0.93
C ALA A 2 13.89 9.42 0.91
N PRO A 3 14.94 8.65 0.58
CA PRO A 3 14.86 7.19 0.53
C PRO A 3 14.47 6.58 1.89
N ALA A 4 14.87 7.20 3.00
CA ALA A 4 14.47 6.78 4.34
C ALA A 4 12.94 6.81 4.54
N LEU A 5 12.25 7.83 4.00
CA LEU A 5 10.79 7.94 4.08
C LEU A 5 10.10 6.78 3.34
N SER A 6 10.65 6.40 2.18
CA SER A 6 10.15 5.28 1.38
C SER A 6 10.25 3.96 2.13
N VAL A 7 11.39 3.72 2.79
CA VAL A 7 11.60 2.54 3.62
C VAL A 7 10.59 2.51 4.76
N VAL A 8 10.39 3.64 5.46
CA VAL A 8 9.40 3.74 6.54
C VAL A 8 7.99 3.45 6.02
N LEU A 9 7.59 4.01 4.87
CA LEU A 9 6.28 3.75 4.27
C LEU A 9 6.07 2.26 3.95
N VAL A 10 7.07 1.61 3.38
CA VAL A 10 7.01 0.18 3.06
C VAL A 10 6.94 -0.67 4.33
N LEU A 11 7.71 -0.34 5.37
CA LEU A 11 7.67 -1.04 6.66
C LEU A 11 6.30 -0.91 7.34
N VAL A 12 5.71 0.29 7.30
CA VAL A 12 4.36 0.52 7.83
C VAL A 12 3.34 -0.33 7.07
N LEU A 13 3.37 -0.33 5.74
CA LEU A 13 2.48 -1.18 4.94
C LEU A 13 2.70 -2.67 5.27
N TYR A 14 3.94 -3.12 5.42
CA TYR A 14 4.24 -4.52 5.76
C TYR A 14 3.62 -4.96 7.09
N VAL A 15 3.64 -4.10 8.10
CA VAL A 15 3.01 -4.36 9.41
C VAL A 15 1.48 -4.34 9.30
N LEU A 16 0.92 -3.39 8.54
CA LEU A 16 -0.52 -3.32 8.28
C LEU A 16 -1.01 -4.48 7.40
N HIS A 17 -0.14 -5.11 6.61
CA HIS A 17 -0.54 -6.22 5.76
C HIS A 17 -0.95 -7.47 6.55
N GLN A 18 -0.50 -7.59 7.80
CA GLN A 18 -0.73 -8.78 8.59
C GLN A 18 -2.23 -9.01 8.82
N ASP A 19 -2.70 -10.23 8.60
CA ASP A 19 -4.11 -10.59 8.75
C ASP A 19 -4.59 -10.64 10.22
N PHE A 20 -3.91 -10.01 11.18
CA PHE A 20 -4.27 -10.09 12.60
C PHE A 20 -5.29 -9.03 13.04
N TRP A 21 -5.42 -7.93 12.31
CA TRP A 21 -6.10 -6.72 12.82
C TRP A 21 -7.63 -6.85 12.95
N PHE A 22 -8.31 -7.42 11.95
CA PHE A 22 -9.79 -7.50 11.91
C PHE A 22 -10.30 -8.88 11.48
N TRP A 23 -9.47 -9.92 11.61
CA TRP A 23 -9.78 -11.26 11.10
C TRP A 23 -10.94 -11.95 11.79
N ARG A 24 -11.18 -11.66 13.06
CA ARG A 24 -12.28 -12.25 13.84
C ARG A 24 -13.53 -11.37 13.88
N ASP A 25 -13.45 -10.13 13.40
CA ASP A 25 -14.49 -9.14 13.59
C ASP A 25 -15.30 -8.94 12.31
N VAL A 26 -16.55 -9.37 12.35
CA VAL A 26 -17.54 -9.13 11.28
C VAL A 26 -18.24 -7.78 11.47
N ARG A 27 -18.30 -7.29 12.71
CA ARG A 27 -18.94 -6.02 13.09
C ARG A 27 -17.89 -5.01 13.56
N PRO A 28 -18.08 -3.70 13.32
CA PRO A 28 -19.24 -3.08 12.66
C PRO A 28 -19.27 -3.32 11.14
N LEU A 29 -20.48 -3.26 10.57
CA LEU A 29 -20.64 -3.25 9.11
C LEU A 29 -20.46 -1.81 8.61
N VAL A 30 -19.41 -1.56 7.86
CA VAL A 30 -19.18 -0.28 7.17
C VAL A 30 -20.24 -0.13 6.08
N PHE A 31 -20.84 1.06 5.97
CA PHE A 31 -21.97 1.36 5.06
C PHE A 31 -23.20 0.45 5.23
N GLY A 32 -23.31 -0.29 6.34
CA GLY A 32 -24.45 -1.17 6.64
C GLY A 32 -24.40 -2.56 6.00
N PHE A 33 -23.39 -2.88 5.17
CA PHE A 33 -23.28 -4.21 4.54
C PHE A 33 -21.85 -4.77 4.45
N LEU A 34 -20.81 -3.94 4.57
CA LEU A 34 -19.43 -4.37 4.37
C LEU A 34 -18.77 -4.72 5.71
N PRO A 35 -18.32 -5.97 5.95
CA PRO A 35 -17.55 -6.33 7.13
C PRO A 35 -16.32 -5.44 7.29
N ILE A 36 -16.00 -5.07 8.54
CA ILE A 36 -14.86 -4.19 8.84
C ILE A 36 -13.52 -4.78 8.34
N GLY A 37 -13.34 -6.11 8.42
CA GLY A 37 -12.16 -6.77 7.86
C GLY A 37 -12.02 -6.58 6.34
N LEU A 38 -13.12 -6.67 5.59
CA LEU A 38 -13.10 -6.43 4.14
C LEU A 38 -12.85 -4.96 3.80
N PHE A 39 -13.45 -4.04 4.55
CA PHE A 39 -13.18 -2.62 4.39
C PHE A 39 -11.71 -2.28 4.66
N TYR A 40 -11.13 -2.86 5.71
CA TYR A 40 -9.72 -2.74 6.02
C TYR A 40 -8.84 -3.20 4.85
N GLN A 41 -9.12 -4.37 4.28
CA GLN A 41 -8.38 -4.89 3.13
C GLN A 41 -8.48 -3.97 1.90
N ALA A 42 -9.67 -3.43 1.63
CA ALA A 42 -9.89 -2.50 0.53
C ALA A 42 -9.12 -1.19 0.73
N ALA A 43 -9.17 -0.61 1.93
CA ALA A 43 -8.42 0.59 2.29
C ALA A 43 -6.90 0.35 2.21
N TYR A 44 -6.43 -0.80 2.70
CA TYR A 44 -5.03 -1.21 2.62
C TYR A 44 -4.54 -1.32 1.18
N THR A 45 -5.35 -1.91 0.29
CA THR A 45 -5.02 -2.06 -1.14
C THR A 45 -4.92 -0.69 -1.82
N LEU A 46 -5.83 0.22 -1.51
CA LEU A 46 -5.79 1.60 -2.02
C LEU A 46 -4.54 2.34 -1.54
N ALA A 47 -4.23 2.27 -0.25
CA ALA A 47 -3.04 2.88 0.34
C ALA A 47 -1.75 2.32 -0.30
N THR A 48 -1.68 1.00 -0.48
CA THR A 48 -0.53 0.33 -1.11
C THR A 48 -0.34 0.79 -2.56
N SER A 49 -1.42 0.92 -3.32
CA SER A 49 -1.39 1.42 -4.70
C SER A 49 -0.83 2.85 -4.77
N VAL A 50 -1.23 3.73 -3.84
CA VAL A 50 -0.71 5.10 -3.75
C VAL A 50 0.78 5.12 -3.40
N VAL A 51 1.22 4.30 -2.44
CA VAL A 51 2.64 4.22 -2.07
C VAL A 51 3.47 3.70 -3.24
N LEU A 52 3.01 2.66 -3.94
CA LEU A 52 3.70 2.16 -5.14
C LEU A 52 3.78 3.21 -6.24
N TRP A 53 2.69 3.95 -6.49
CA TRP A 53 2.70 5.06 -7.45
C TRP A 53 3.74 6.13 -7.08
N LEU A 54 3.82 6.50 -5.79
CA LEU A 54 4.84 7.44 -5.32
C LEU A 54 6.25 6.87 -5.52
N LEU A 55 6.49 5.60 -5.18
CA LEU A 55 7.80 4.95 -5.33
C LEU A 55 8.26 4.96 -6.78
N VAL A 56 7.38 4.59 -7.72
CA VAL A 56 7.69 4.66 -9.16
C VAL A 56 7.97 6.12 -9.55
N ARG A 57 7.12 7.07 -9.16
CA ARG A 57 7.29 8.47 -9.53
C ARG A 57 8.61 9.10 -9.06
N TRP A 58 9.16 8.68 -7.92
CA TRP A 58 10.33 9.32 -7.32
C TRP A 58 11.61 8.48 -7.34
N HIS A 59 11.53 7.15 -7.41
CA HIS A 59 12.70 6.26 -7.41
C HIS A 59 12.88 5.49 -8.71
N TRP A 60 11.96 5.58 -9.67
CA TRP A 60 12.15 4.91 -10.95
C TRP A 60 13.30 5.56 -11.73
N PRO A 61 14.34 4.80 -12.09
CA PRO A 61 15.50 5.32 -12.79
C PRO A 61 15.22 5.40 -14.30
N SER A 62 14.56 6.47 -14.75
CA SER A 62 14.23 6.69 -16.17
C SER A 62 15.45 6.66 -17.11
N HIS A 63 16.62 7.06 -16.63
CA HIS A 63 17.87 7.02 -17.38
C HIS A 63 18.37 5.60 -17.75
N LEU A 64 17.76 4.54 -17.19
CA LEU A 64 18.03 3.16 -17.61
C LEU A 64 17.17 2.74 -18.82
N GLU A 65 16.06 3.43 -19.09
CA GLU A 65 15.20 3.16 -20.24
C GLU A 65 15.87 3.65 -21.54
N ASP A 66 16.56 4.79 -21.49
CA ASP A 66 17.28 5.36 -22.64
C ASP A 66 18.40 4.44 -23.17
N ARG A 67 19.02 3.63 -22.28
CA ARG A 67 20.08 2.69 -22.67
C ARG A 67 19.57 1.37 -23.23
N ALA A 68 18.29 1.03 -23.00
CA ALA A 68 17.69 -0.19 -23.54
C ALA A 68 17.18 -0.02 -24.99
N HIS A 69 17.06 1.23 -25.46
CA HIS A 69 16.60 1.59 -26.80
C HIS A 69 17.74 2.01 -27.76
N GLN A 70 19.00 1.96 -27.31
CA GLN A 70 20.21 2.12 -28.14
C GLN A 70 20.79 0.77 -28.53
#